data_AF-A0A3B9EH95-F1
#
_entry.id   AF-A0A3B9EH95-F1
#
_cell.length_a   1.000
_cell.length_b   1.000
_cell.length_c   1.000
_cell.angle_alpha   90.00
_cell.angle_beta   90.00
_cell.angle_gamma   90.00
#
_symmetry.space_group_name_H-M   'P 1'
#
loop_
_entity.id
_entity.type
_entity.pdbx_description
1 polymer ?
#
loop_
_entity_poly.entity_id
_entity_poly.type
_entity_poly.pdbx_seq_one_letter_code
_entity_poly.pdbx_strand_id
1 'polypeptide(L)'
;THDQAEAEAEIERAMAMENGGGPSPEELGLKRKTFGAALIQIMIADLTMSLDNVLAVAGASHEHPWIMVFGLILSIALMGLAATFIAKLLNRYRWIAYVGLAIVLYVALHMIWDGGRSVIVRTGHADAFNASAPAFLAISAEEQAKHMKHTGKGADSHTPHALPGGRERRDPPPQTVAPPKPAS
;
A
#
# COMPACT_ATOMS: atom_id res chain seq x y z
N THR A 1 -39.55 -20.32 -39.23
CA THR A 1 -40.40 -19.18 -38.80
C THR A 1 -40.17 -18.81 -37.34
N HIS A 2 -39.65 -19.72 -36.49
CA HIS A 2 -39.30 -19.40 -35.10
C HIS A 2 -37.98 -18.60 -34.99
N ASP A 3 -36.94 -18.97 -35.76
CA ASP A 3 -35.63 -18.30 -35.73
C ASP A 3 -35.66 -16.82 -36.17
N GLN A 4 -36.54 -16.46 -37.12
CA GLN A 4 -36.68 -15.07 -37.56
C GLN A 4 -37.32 -14.18 -36.49
N ALA A 5 -38.25 -14.72 -35.70
CA ALA A 5 -38.91 -13.97 -34.64
C ALA A 5 -37.97 -13.70 -33.45
N GLU A 6 -37.06 -14.62 -33.14
CA GLU A 6 -36.04 -14.43 -32.09
C GLU A 6 -34.97 -13.43 -32.53
N ALA A 7 -34.51 -13.50 -33.78
CA ALA A 7 -33.52 -12.56 -34.32
C ALA A 7 -34.06 -11.12 -34.37
N GLU A 8 -35.32 -10.93 -34.76
CA GLU A 8 -35.98 -9.62 -34.75
C GLU A 8 -36.12 -9.08 -33.31
N ALA A 9 -36.47 -9.94 -32.34
CA ALA A 9 -36.56 -9.55 -30.93
C ALA A 9 -35.19 -9.22 -30.30
N GLU A 10 -34.10 -9.88 -30.71
CA GLU A 10 -32.74 -9.53 -30.29
C GLU A 10 -32.29 -8.18 -30.86
N ILE A 11 -32.57 -7.93 -32.14
CA ILE A 11 -32.24 -6.66 -32.79
C ILE A 11 -33.04 -5.51 -32.16
N GLU A 12 -34.32 -5.73 -31.85
CA GLU A 12 -35.17 -4.75 -31.17
C GLU A 12 -34.67 -4.44 -29.75
N ARG A 13 -34.27 -5.46 -28.98
CA ARG A 13 -33.65 -5.28 -27.66
C ARG A 13 -32.32 -4.54 -27.75
N ALA A 14 -31.49 -4.84 -28.74
CA ALA A 14 -30.23 -4.15 -28.97
C ALA A 14 -30.44 -2.67 -29.34
N MET A 15 -31.40 -2.37 -30.23
CA MET A 15 -31.76 -0.99 -30.58
C MET A 15 -32.39 -0.22 -29.40
N ALA A 16 -33.15 -0.89 -28.54
CA ALA A 16 -33.70 -0.28 -27.32
C ALA A 16 -32.60 0.10 -26.31
N MET A 17 -31.54 -0.72 -26.19
CA MET A 17 -30.38 -0.37 -25.37
C MET A 17 -29.61 0.82 -25.93
N GLU A 18 -29.46 0.92 -27.26
CA GLU A 18 -28.77 2.04 -27.92
C GLU A 18 -29.53 3.37 -27.74
N ASN A 19 -30.87 3.33 -27.74
CA ASN A 19 -31.73 4.50 -27.55
C ASN A 19 -32.00 4.86 -26.08
N GLY A 20 -31.25 4.27 -25.12
CA GLY A 20 -31.35 4.60 -23.70
C GLY A 20 -32.52 3.96 -22.96
N GLY A 21 -33.24 3.02 -23.59
CA GLY A 21 -34.32 2.22 -23.01
C GLY A 21 -33.84 0.95 -22.30
N GLY A 22 -32.67 1.00 -21.67
CA GLY A 22 -32.16 -0.12 -20.87
C GLY A 22 -33.02 -0.37 -19.61
N PRO A 23 -32.94 -1.58 -19.03
CA PRO A 23 -33.74 -1.93 -17.86
C PRO A 23 -33.50 -0.93 -16.73
N SER A 24 -34.60 -0.48 -16.13
CA SER A 24 -34.55 0.43 -15.00
C SER A 24 -33.76 -0.19 -13.85
N PRO A 25 -33.20 0.62 -12.92
CA PRO A 25 -32.51 0.10 -11.74
C PRO A 25 -33.36 -0.89 -10.92
N GLU A 26 -34.68 -0.81 -11.01
CA GLU A 26 -35.63 -1.76 -10.40
C GLU A 26 -35.64 -3.12 -11.12
N GLU A 27 -35.57 -3.13 -12.45
CA GLU A 27 -35.48 -4.36 -13.27
C GLU A 27 -34.11 -5.04 -13.13
N LEU A 28 -33.06 -4.26 -12.86
CA LEU A 28 -31.72 -4.74 -12.53
C LEU A 28 -31.58 -5.23 -11.08
N GLY A 29 -32.65 -5.15 -10.26
CA GLY A 29 -32.61 -5.55 -8.85
C GLY A 29 -31.70 -4.68 -7.97
N LEU A 30 -31.30 -3.50 -8.44
CA LEU A 30 -30.41 -2.58 -7.74
C LEU A 30 -31.19 -1.85 -6.64
N LYS A 31 -31.33 -2.49 -5.48
CA LYS A 31 -31.93 -1.89 -4.30
C LYS A 31 -31.06 -0.70 -3.84
N ARG A 32 -31.62 0.52 -3.86
CA ARG A 32 -30.92 1.71 -3.34
C ARG A 32 -30.55 1.47 -1.87
N LYS A 33 -29.25 1.51 -1.55
CA LYS A 33 -28.78 1.45 -0.16
C LYS A 33 -29.39 2.62 0.61
N THR A 34 -29.94 2.31 1.78
CA THR A 34 -30.48 3.33 2.67
C THR A 34 -29.34 4.23 3.17
N PHE A 35 -29.66 5.47 3.55
CA PHE A 35 -28.68 6.38 4.14
C PHE A 35 -27.96 5.77 5.35
N GLY A 36 -28.69 5.05 6.21
CA GLY A 36 -28.11 4.31 7.34
C GLY A 36 -27.15 3.19 6.90
N ALA A 37 -27.45 2.47 5.83
CA ALA A 37 -26.55 1.46 5.29
C ALA A 37 -25.26 2.07 4.74
N ALA A 38 -25.33 3.23 4.09
CA ALA A 38 -24.15 3.95 3.62
C ALA A 38 -23.30 4.46 4.78
N LEU A 39 -23.93 5.03 5.82
CA LEU A 39 -23.25 5.50 7.04
C LEU A 39 -22.51 4.36 7.75
N ILE A 40 -23.17 3.20 7.94
CA ILE A 40 -22.55 2.02 8.56
C ILE A 40 -21.36 1.54 7.73
N GLN A 41 -21.47 1.53 6.40
CA GLN A 41 -20.38 1.09 5.53
C GLN A 41 -19.15 1.99 5.65
N ILE A 42 -19.34 3.31 5.72
CA ILE A 42 -18.24 4.28 5.93
C ILE A 42 -17.60 4.04 7.29
N MET A 43 -18.41 3.96 8.36
CA MET A 43 -17.92 3.76 9.72
C MET A 43 -17.14 2.44 9.86
N ILE A 44 -17.61 1.34 9.26
CA ILE A 44 -16.88 0.07 9.28
C ILE A 44 -15.55 0.18 8.54
N ALA A 45 -15.53 0.81 7.35
CA ALA A 45 -14.30 1.01 6.59
C ALA A 45 -13.26 1.82 7.39
N ASP A 46 -13.69 2.92 8.01
CA ASP A 46 -12.81 3.79 8.81
C ASP A 46 -12.29 3.08 10.06
N LEU A 47 -13.12 2.28 10.72
CA LEU A 47 -12.72 1.47 11.88
C LEU A 47 -11.68 0.43 11.49
N THR A 48 -11.89 -0.29 10.39
CA THR A 48 -10.92 -1.31 9.94
C THR A 48 -9.59 -0.68 9.55
N MET A 49 -9.62 0.46 8.85
CA MET A 49 -8.41 1.21 8.44
C MET A 49 -7.77 2.06 9.55
N SER A 50 -8.42 2.25 10.70
CA SER A 50 -7.80 2.93 11.84
C SER A 50 -7.35 1.94 12.89
N LEU A 51 -8.04 0.80 13.02
CA LEU A 51 -7.67 -0.28 13.94
C LEU A 51 -6.34 -0.91 13.52
N ASP A 52 -6.13 -1.20 12.24
CA ASP A 52 -4.84 -1.71 11.75
C ASP A 52 -3.68 -0.74 12.07
N ASN A 53 -3.91 0.56 11.88
CA ASN A 53 -2.98 1.64 12.11
C ASN A 53 -2.71 1.84 13.62
N VAL A 54 -3.73 1.79 14.46
CA VAL A 54 -3.58 1.88 15.92
C VAL A 54 -2.91 0.62 16.46
N LEU A 55 -3.22 -0.57 15.95
CA LEU A 55 -2.57 -1.82 16.37
C LEU A 55 -1.08 -1.84 15.99
N ALA A 56 -0.70 -1.24 14.85
CA ALA A 56 0.70 -1.06 14.48
C ALA A 56 1.45 -0.13 15.47
N VAL A 57 0.83 0.98 15.87
CA VAL A 57 1.39 1.89 16.88
C VAL A 57 1.40 1.23 18.27
N ALA A 58 0.34 0.49 18.62
CA ALA A 58 0.24 -0.29 19.85
C ALA A 58 1.37 -1.30 20.00
N GLY A 59 1.70 -2.01 18.92
CA GLY A 59 2.82 -2.93 18.87
C GLY A 59 4.18 -2.23 19.07
N ALA A 60 4.28 -0.94 18.76
CA ALA A 60 5.47 -0.13 19.01
C ALA A 60 5.47 0.54 20.40
N SER A 61 4.31 0.73 21.04
CA SER A 61 4.14 1.43 22.32
C SER A 61 3.31 0.61 23.31
N HIS A 62 3.94 -0.36 23.97
CA HIS A 62 3.26 -1.29 24.89
C HIS A 62 2.84 -0.67 26.23
N GLU A 63 3.34 0.52 26.57
CA GLU A 63 3.28 1.05 27.93
C GLU A 63 1.93 1.72 28.29
N HIS A 64 1.15 2.17 27.31
CA HIS A 64 -0.02 3.07 27.55
C HIS A 64 -1.26 2.79 26.68
N PRO A 65 -1.96 1.66 26.88
CA PRO A 65 -3.14 1.29 26.10
C PRO A 65 -4.29 2.30 26.18
N TRP A 66 -4.42 3.02 27.31
CA TRP A 66 -5.49 3.98 27.52
C TRP A 66 -5.43 5.18 26.57
N ILE A 67 -4.22 5.63 26.22
CA ILE A 67 -4.01 6.77 25.31
C ILE A 67 -4.45 6.39 23.88
N MET A 68 -4.27 5.13 23.48
CA MET A 68 -4.68 4.64 22.17
C MET A 68 -6.20 4.57 22.02
N VAL A 69 -6.90 4.05 23.04
CA VAL A 69 -8.37 3.97 23.04
C VAL A 69 -8.97 5.37 23.00
N PHE A 70 -8.44 6.30 23.79
CA PHE A 70 -8.88 7.69 23.76
C PHE A 70 -8.66 8.32 22.38
N GLY A 71 -7.47 8.13 21.78
CA GLY A 71 -7.15 8.62 20.45
C GLY A 71 -8.09 8.06 19.37
N LEU A 72 -8.42 6.77 19.42
CA LEU A 72 -9.33 6.12 18.48
C LEU A 72 -10.75 6.70 18.58
N ILE A 73 -11.31 6.80 19.79
CA ILE A 73 -12.64 7.37 20.00
C ILE A 73 -12.69 8.82 19.53
N LEU A 74 -11.66 9.61 19.86
CA LEU A 74 -11.56 11.00 19.43
C LEU A 74 -11.48 11.10 17.90
N SER A 75 -10.70 10.25 17.23
CA SER A 75 -10.58 10.22 15.77
C SER A 75 -11.92 9.93 15.10
N ILE A 76 -12.66 8.93 15.56
CA ILE A 76 -13.97 8.56 15.00
C ILE A 76 -14.99 9.70 15.19
N ALA A 77 -15.02 10.31 16.39
CA ALA A 77 -15.91 11.43 16.67
C ALA A 77 -15.62 12.63 15.77
N LEU A 78 -14.33 12.98 15.61
CA LEU A 78 -13.90 14.03 14.70
C LEU A 78 -14.21 13.71 13.24
N MET A 79 -14.09 12.45 12.82
CA MET A 79 -14.43 12.00 11.47
C MET A 79 -15.92 12.15 11.17
N GLY A 80 -16.80 11.78 12.11
CA GLY A 80 -18.24 12.01 11.97
C GLY A 80 -18.61 13.49 11.82
N LEU A 81 -17.96 14.35 12.61
CA LEU A 81 -18.15 15.80 12.52
C LEU A 81 -17.63 16.36 11.19
N ALA A 82 -16.42 15.95 10.79
CA ALA A 82 -15.81 16.32 9.52
C ALA A 82 -16.63 15.85 8.33
N ALA A 83 -17.19 14.63 8.35
CA ALA A 83 -18.03 14.10 7.29
C ALA A 83 -19.27 14.97 7.05
N THR A 84 -19.88 15.48 8.12
CA THR A 84 -21.02 16.42 8.00
C THR A 84 -20.59 17.74 7.37
N PHE A 85 -19.42 18.26 7.74
CA PHE A 85 -18.85 19.48 7.14
C PHE A 85 -18.49 19.28 5.66
N ILE A 86 -17.79 18.21 5.34
CA ILE A 86 -17.40 17.82 3.98
C ILE A 86 -18.65 17.62 3.12
N ALA A 87 -19.68 16.94 3.61
CA ALA A 87 -20.93 16.74 2.88
C ALA A 87 -21.59 18.07 2.49
N LYS A 88 -21.61 19.05 3.40
CA LYS A 88 -22.08 20.41 3.10
C LYS A 88 -21.20 21.10 2.05
N LEU A 89 -19.89 20.96 2.17
CA LEU A 89 -18.93 21.57 1.24
C LEU A 89 -19.07 20.98 -0.17
N LEU A 90 -19.19 19.65 -0.30
CA LEU A 90 -19.38 18.95 -1.58
C LEU A 90 -20.72 19.28 -2.22
N ASN A 91 -21.77 19.47 -1.42
CA ASN A 91 -23.07 19.90 -1.93
C ASN A 91 -23.00 21.30 -2.56
N ARG A 92 -22.18 22.21 -1.98
CA ARG A 92 -21.96 23.55 -2.52
C ARG A 92 -20.98 23.58 -3.70
N TYR A 93 -19.90 22.82 -3.62
CA TYR A 93 -18.79 22.83 -4.58
C TYR A 93 -18.49 21.42 -5.08
N ARG A 94 -19.32 20.94 -6.02
CA ARG A 94 -19.21 19.58 -6.57
C ARG A 94 -17.85 19.29 -7.21
N TRP A 95 -17.17 20.31 -7.74
CA TRP A 95 -15.84 20.13 -8.36
C TRP A 95 -14.78 19.65 -7.37
N ILE A 96 -14.91 19.99 -6.09
CA ILE A 96 -13.99 19.57 -5.02
C ILE A 96 -14.05 18.05 -4.82
N ALA A 97 -15.18 17.41 -5.12
CA ALA A 97 -15.30 15.94 -5.06
C ALA A 97 -14.28 15.25 -5.97
N TYR A 98 -14.09 15.77 -7.19
CA TYR A 98 -13.13 15.20 -8.15
C TYR A 98 -11.69 15.39 -7.71
N VAL A 99 -11.37 16.55 -7.12
CA VAL A 99 -10.05 16.80 -6.54
C VAL A 99 -9.79 15.86 -5.36
N GLY A 100 -10.77 15.70 -4.47
CA GLY A 100 -10.69 14.76 -3.36
C GLY A 100 -10.48 13.32 -3.84
N LEU A 101 -11.22 12.90 -4.87
CA LEU A 101 -11.04 11.58 -5.49
C LEU A 101 -9.64 11.41 -6.08
N ALA A 102 -9.11 12.42 -6.78
CA ALA A 102 -7.77 12.38 -7.34
C ALA A 102 -6.69 12.24 -6.25
N ILE A 103 -6.85 12.94 -5.12
CA ILE A 103 -5.93 12.84 -3.98
C ILE A 103 -5.99 11.44 -3.35
N VAL A 104 -7.20 10.90 -3.09
CA VAL A 104 -7.35 9.55 -2.51
C VAL A 104 -6.74 8.50 -3.44
N LEU A 105 -6.98 8.60 -4.75
CA LEU A 105 -6.39 7.69 -5.73
C LEU A 105 -4.86 7.78 -5.73
N TYR A 106 -4.32 9.01 -5.71
CA TYR A 106 -2.87 9.22 -5.62
C TYR A 106 -2.27 8.57 -4.37
N VAL A 107 -2.86 8.80 -3.19
CA VAL A 107 -2.39 8.21 -1.93
C VAL A 107 -2.45 6.69 -1.97
N ALA A 108 -3.54 6.11 -2.48
CA ALA A 108 -3.68 4.67 -2.61
C ALA A 108 -2.60 4.07 -3.53
N LEU A 109 -2.38 4.66 -4.71
CA LEU A 109 -1.34 4.23 -5.64
C LEU A 109 0.06 4.37 -5.02
N HIS A 110 0.32 5.48 -4.33
CA HIS A 110 1.58 5.71 -3.64
C HIS A 110 1.83 4.67 -2.54
N MET A 111 0.83 4.33 -1.73
CA MET A 111 0.96 3.29 -0.70
C MET A 111 1.18 1.90 -1.30
N ILE A 112 0.50 1.56 -2.39
CA ILE A 112 0.72 0.29 -3.12
C ILE A 112 2.14 0.24 -3.69
N TRP A 113 2.58 1.33 -4.33
CA TRP A 113 3.89 1.42 -4.97
C TRP A 113 5.05 1.28 -3.98
N ASP A 114 5.04 2.10 -2.92
CA ASP A 114 6.09 2.09 -1.91
C ASP A 114 6.00 0.85 -1.02
N GLY A 115 4.79 0.45 -0.64
CA GLY A 115 4.54 -0.77 0.10
C GLY A 115 5.07 -2.00 -0.65
N GLY A 116 4.72 -2.12 -1.94
CA GLY A 116 5.18 -3.20 -2.82
C GLY A 116 6.70 -3.27 -2.95
N ARG A 117 7.36 -2.13 -3.25
CA ARG A 117 8.83 -2.09 -3.32
C ARG A 117 9.49 -2.47 -2.00
N SER A 118 8.96 -1.98 -0.88
CA SER A 118 9.53 -2.29 0.44
C SER A 118 9.52 -3.79 0.76
N VAL A 119 8.46 -4.50 0.34
CA VAL A 119 8.31 -5.94 0.55
C VAL A 119 9.22 -6.73 -0.41
N ILE A 120 9.29 -6.34 -1.68
CA ILE A 120 10.13 -6.99 -2.70
C ILE A 120 11.61 -6.89 -2.32
N VAL A 121 12.07 -5.71 -1.90
CA VAL A 121 13.45 -5.48 -1.47
C VAL A 121 13.79 -6.27 -0.21
N ARG A 122 12.87 -6.34 0.78
CA ARG A 122 13.13 -7.03 2.05
C ARG A 122 13.10 -8.56 1.95
N THR A 123 12.49 -9.13 0.90
CA THR A 123 12.38 -10.58 0.68
C THR A 123 13.41 -11.15 -0.30
N GLY A 124 14.33 -10.33 -0.83
CA GLY A 124 15.40 -10.80 -1.73
C GLY A 124 14.94 -11.16 -3.15
N HIS A 125 13.68 -10.88 -3.52
CA HIS A 125 13.12 -11.15 -4.85
C HIS A 125 13.20 -9.94 -5.81
N ALA A 126 14.01 -8.93 -5.47
CA ALA A 126 14.22 -7.75 -6.32
C ALA A 126 14.67 -8.13 -7.74
N ASP A 127 15.50 -9.18 -7.86
CA ASP A 127 16.02 -9.64 -9.15
C ASP A 127 14.95 -10.31 -10.01
N ALA A 128 14.03 -11.07 -9.42
CA ALA A 128 12.91 -11.71 -10.12
C ALA A 128 11.82 -10.69 -10.56
N PHE A 129 11.62 -9.63 -9.76
CA PHE A 129 10.73 -8.52 -10.13
C PHE A 129 11.32 -7.69 -11.28
N ASN A 130 12.61 -7.31 -11.22
CA ASN A 130 13.29 -6.61 -12.31
C ASN A 130 13.37 -7.44 -13.61
N ALA A 131 13.38 -8.77 -13.53
CA ALA A 131 13.38 -9.65 -14.71
C ALA A 131 12.06 -9.65 -15.49
N SER A 132 10.94 -9.26 -14.86
CA SER A 132 9.59 -9.31 -15.44
C SER A 132 8.91 -7.94 -15.53
N ALA A 133 9.47 -6.93 -14.86
CA ALA A 133 8.96 -5.57 -14.89
C ALA A 133 9.56 -4.77 -16.06
N PRO A 134 8.76 -4.02 -16.84
CA PRO A 134 9.27 -3.10 -17.85
C PRO A 134 10.15 -2.02 -17.21
N ALA A 135 11.12 -1.49 -17.97
CA ALA A 135 12.23 -0.66 -17.45
C ALA A 135 11.84 0.55 -16.57
N PHE A 136 10.61 1.07 -16.68
CA PHE A 136 10.09 2.16 -15.86
C PHE A 136 9.63 1.74 -14.45
N LEU A 137 9.47 0.43 -14.21
CA LEU A 137 9.13 -0.17 -12.92
C LEU A 137 10.35 -0.80 -12.21
N ALA A 138 11.51 -0.80 -12.88
CA ALA A 138 12.70 -1.45 -12.36
C ALA A 138 13.27 -0.69 -11.16
N ILE A 139 13.49 -1.41 -10.06
CA ILE A 139 14.14 -0.86 -8.86
C ILE A 139 15.63 -0.76 -9.19
N SER A 140 16.14 0.46 -9.34
CA SER A 140 17.53 0.70 -9.76
C SER A 140 18.53 0.32 -8.67
N ALA A 141 19.73 -0.10 -9.08
CA ALA A 141 20.83 -0.47 -8.17
C ALA A 141 21.24 0.67 -7.22
N GLU A 142 20.97 1.93 -7.56
CA GLU A 142 21.27 3.08 -6.70
C GLU A 142 20.30 3.17 -5.50
N GLU A 143 19.07 2.71 -5.66
CA GLU A 143 18.09 2.65 -4.58
C GLU A 143 18.43 1.54 -3.57
N GLN A 144 18.93 0.40 -4.07
CA GLN A 144 19.46 -0.68 -3.24
C GLN A 144 20.67 -0.21 -2.40
N ALA A 145 21.57 0.59 -2.98
CA ALA A 145 22.71 1.15 -2.27
C ALA A 145 22.32 2.17 -1.17
N LYS A 146 21.23 2.94 -1.39
CA LYS A 146 20.73 3.91 -0.41
C LYS A 146 20.12 3.23 0.82
N HIS A 147 19.40 2.12 0.63
CA HIS A 147 18.83 1.35 1.74
C HIS A 147 19.88 0.52 2.51
N MET A 148 20.95 0.06 1.85
CA MET A 148 22.05 -0.64 2.51
C MET A 148 22.87 0.28 3.44
N LYS A 149 22.96 1.59 3.13
CA LYS A 149 23.56 2.60 4.03
C LYS A 149 22.77 2.82 5.33
N HIS A 150 21.46 2.63 5.34
CA HIS A 150 20.65 2.79 6.56
C HIS A 150 20.71 1.57 7.48
N THR A 151 20.98 0.38 6.97
CA THR A 151 21.28 -0.82 7.79
C THR A 151 22.67 -0.76 8.42
N GLY A 152 23.64 -0.10 7.79
CA GLY A 152 24.99 0.08 8.35
C GLY A 152 25.07 1.09 9.49
N LYS A 153 24.21 2.12 9.51
CA LYS A 153 24.28 3.20 10.52
C LYS A 153 23.71 2.82 11.90
N GLY A 154 23.03 1.68 11.99
CA GLY A 154 22.54 1.12 13.27
C GLY A 154 23.57 0.28 14.03
N ALA A 155 24.72 -0.04 13.42
CA ALA A 155 25.81 -0.78 14.08
C ALA A 155 26.77 0.15 14.85
N ASP A 156 26.66 1.47 14.65
CA ASP A 156 27.69 2.44 15.07
C ASP A 156 27.34 3.20 16.36
N SER A 157 26.17 2.96 16.96
CA SER A 157 25.75 3.62 18.21
C SER A 157 25.89 2.76 19.46
N HIS A 158 26.69 1.70 19.42
CA HIS A 158 27.17 1.05 20.63
C HIS A 158 28.64 1.39 20.81
N THR A 159 28.89 2.40 21.63
CA THR A 159 30.19 2.63 22.27
C THR A 159 30.75 1.30 22.76
N PRO A 160 31.88 0.81 22.23
CA PRO A 160 32.52 -0.36 22.81
C PRO A 160 33.01 0.06 24.19
N HIS A 161 32.39 -0.48 25.24
CA HIS A 161 32.99 -0.44 26.57
C HIS A 161 34.41 -0.99 26.44
N ALA A 162 35.39 -0.13 26.71
CA ALA A 162 36.81 -0.48 26.68
C ALA A 162 37.05 -1.61 27.69
N LEU A 163 37.34 -2.81 27.19
CA LEU A 163 37.89 -3.89 28.00
C LEU A 163 39.39 -3.64 28.18
N PRO A 164 39.92 -3.63 29.41
CA PRO A 164 41.35 -3.48 29.64
C PRO A 164 42.03 -4.82 29.36
N GLY A 165 42.87 -4.89 28.33
CA GLY A 165 43.64 -6.09 28.06
C GLY A 165 44.22 -6.15 26.65
N GLY A 166 45.29 -5.39 26.41
CA GLY A 166 46.07 -5.48 25.18
C GLY A 166 46.70 -6.87 25.03
N ARG A 167 46.40 -7.54 23.92
CA ARG A 167 47.28 -8.53 23.30
C ARG A 167 47.30 -8.25 21.80
N GLU A 168 48.45 -7.77 21.33
CA GLU A 168 48.79 -7.59 19.92
C GLU A 168 48.39 -8.82 19.09
N ARG A 169 47.48 -8.63 18.12
CA ARG A 169 47.35 -9.58 17.02
C ARG A 169 48.54 -9.36 16.10
N ARG A 170 49.48 -10.31 16.06
CA ARG A 170 50.52 -10.38 15.02
C ARG A 170 49.86 -10.83 13.73
N ASP A 171 50.11 -10.09 12.65
CA ASP A 171 49.78 -10.53 11.30
C ASP A 171 50.60 -11.79 10.95
N PRO A 172 50.03 -12.76 10.22
CA PRO A 172 50.81 -13.89 9.71
C PRO A 172 51.76 -13.43 8.59
N PRO A 173 52.95 -14.03 8.47
CA PRO A 173 53.91 -13.66 7.44
C PRO A 173 53.40 -13.98 6.02
N PRO A 174 53.85 -13.24 4.99
CA PRO A 174 53.45 -13.46 3.61
C PRO A 174 53.86 -14.85 3.13
N GLN A 175 52.93 -15.57 2.51
CA GLN A 175 53.19 -16.90 1.95
C GLN A 175 54.05 -16.78 0.68
N THR A 176 55.28 -17.27 0.75
CA THR A 176 56.18 -17.41 -0.39
C THR A 176 55.70 -18.57 -1.28
N VAL A 177 55.23 -18.26 -2.49
CA VAL A 177 54.86 -19.27 -3.50
C VAL A 177 56.13 -19.90 -4.07
N ALA A 178 56.28 -21.22 -3.92
CA ALA A 178 57.41 -21.98 -4.46
C ALA A 178 57.30 -22.12 -6.01
N PRO A 179 58.42 -22.12 -6.76
CA PRO A 179 58.39 -22.25 -8.21
C PRO A 179 58.04 -23.69 -8.67
N PRO A 180 57.39 -23.85 -9.84
CA PRO A 180 56.98 -25.15 -10.35
C PRO A 180 58.19 -26.02 -10.75
N LYS A 181 58.13 -27.32 -10.41
CA LYS A 181 59.13 -28.33 -10.82
C LYS A 181 59.09 -28.55 -12.34
N PRO A 182 60.25 -28.76 -13.00
CA PRO A 182 60.28 -29.11 -14.42
C PRO A 182 59.75 -30.53 -14.66
N ALA A 183 58.94 -30.67 -15.71
CA ALA A 183 58.45 -31.97 -16.19
C ALA A 183 59.61 -32.79 -16.76
N SER A 184 59.61 -34.09 -16.47
CA SER A 184 60.40 -35.12 -17.17
C SER A 184 59.51 -35.88 -18.13
#